data_AF-A0A099P2A0-F1
#
_entry.id   AF-A0A099P2A0-F1
#
_cell.length_a   1.000
_cell.length_b   1.000
_cell.length_c   1.000
_cell.angle_alpha   90.00
_cell.angle_beta   90.00
_cell.angle_gamma   90.00
#
_symmetry.space_group_name_H-M   'P 1'
#
loop_
_entity.id
_entity.type
_entity.pdbx_description
1 polymer ?
#
loop_
_entity_poly.entity_id
_entity_poly.type
_entity_poly.pdbx_seq_one_letter_code
_entity_poly.pdbx_strand_id
1 'polypeptide(L)'
;MLADQELQNEIQDLEREVEELEKQLENSDSSTLLDTIGPVDELLHDILYDTNSSDQKYCQDDIGDGITIMRTTELRELHETEIPKIQMENVYRLNGISFFPISNDPQREFLGVRFDVFREETSKFDPPHYVILKRDIIENSHKSVASSNSGNWRWSVFQTTISKGIPVFELAAKYLSQAYSGTPGSGSDKDTVEIANMNLDAVIKFAMQVYQQL
;
A
#
# COMPACT_ATOMS: atom_id res chain seq x y z
N MET A 1 9.82 -49.99 -30.59
CA MET A 1 8.59 -50.77 -30.87
C MET A 1 7.77 -50.99 -29.60
N LEU A 2 8.24 -51.71 -28.56
CA LEU A 2 7.47 -51.87 -27.31
C LEU A 2 7.45 -50.59 -26.45
N ALA A 3 8.59 -49.93 -26.28
CA ALA A 3 8.69 -48.70 -25.48
C ALA A 3 7.90 -47.52 -26.07
N ASP A 4 7.83 -47.41 -27.40
CA ASP A 4 7.04 -46.35 -28.06
C ASP A 4 5.54 -46.57 -27.87
N GLN A 5 5.12 -47.82 -27.71
CA GLN A 5 3.71 -48.18 -27.52
C GLN A 5 3.27 -47.97 -26.07
N GLU A 6 4.15 -48.22 -25.10
CA GLU A 6 3.92 -47.86 -23.69
C GLU A 6 3.83 -46.34 -23.52
N LEU A 7 4.74 -45.59 -24.15
CA LEU A 7 4.73 -44.13 -24.09
C LEU A 7 3.47 -43.54 -24.72
N GLN A 8 2.99 -44.11 -25.83
CA GLN A 8 1.75 -43.67 -26.45
C GLN A 8 0.52 -43.97 -25.59
N ASN A 9 0.50 -45.10 -24.88
CA ASN A 9 -0.59 -45.39 -23.95
C ASN A 9 -0.59 -44.44 -22.75
N GLU A 10 0.59 -44.11 -22.20
CA GLU A 10 0.71 -43.16 -21.08
C GLU A 10 0.27 -41.75 -21.49
N ILE A 11 0.64 -41.29 -22.69
CA ILE A 11 0.16 -40.01 -23.24
C ILE A 11 -1.36 -40.02 -23.37
N GLN A 12 -1.94 -41.11 -23.85
CA GLN A 12 -3.38 -41.20 -24.09
C GLN A 12 -4.20 -41.29 -22.79
N ASP A 13 -3.62 -41.86 -21.73
CA ASP A 13 -4.23 -41.88 -20.40
C ASP A 13 -4.14 -40.49 -19.73
N LEU A 14 -3.01 -39.79 -19.87
CA LEU A 14 -2.84 -38.41 -19.38
C LEU A 14 -3.77 -37.43 -20.11
N GLU A 15 -3.94 -37.55 -21.42
CA GLU A 15 -4.88 -36.73 -22.20
C GLU A 15 -6.33 -36.91 -21.71
N ARG A 16 -6.70 -38.14 -21.31
CA ARG A 16 -8.03 -38.42 -20.74
C ARG A 16 -8.20 -37.81 -19.35
N GLU A 17 -7.17 -37.86 -18.51
CA GLU A 17 -7.20 -37.26 -17.17
C GLU A 17 -7.33 -35.74 -17.24
N VAL A 18 -6.63 -35.10 -18.18
CA VAL A 18 -6.76 -33.65 -18.42
C VAL A 18 -8.17 -33.28 -18.88
N GLU A 19 -8.76 -34.05 -19.82
CA GLU A 19 -10.13 -33.82 -20.29
C GLU A 19 -11.17 -34.00 -19.16
N GLU A 20 -10.98 -34.97 -18.27
CA GLU A 20 -11.84 -35.14 -17.09
C GLU A 20 -11.71 -33.98 -16.09
N LEU A 21 -10.49 -33.45 -15.88
CA LEU A 21 -10.25 -32.31 -15.00
C LEU A 21 -10.80 -31.00 -15.58
N GLU A 22 -10.67 -30.77 -16.88
CA GLU A 22 -11.26 -29.60 -17.56
C GLU A 22 -12.78 -29.64 -17.48
N LYS A 23 -13.39 -30.82 -17.64
CA LYS A 23 -14.83 -31.00 -17.50
C LYS A 23 -15.32 -30.86 -16.05
N GLN A 24 -14.48 -31.17 -15.06
CA GLN A 24 -14.76 -30.86 -13.65
C GLN A 24 -14.68 -29.35 -13.39
N LEU A 25 -13.76 -28.64 -14.04
CA LEU A 25 -13.60 -27.19 -13.93
C LEU A 25 -14.77 -26.44 -14.60
N GLU A 26 -15.27 -26.91 -15.75
CA GLU A 26 -16.43 -26.31 -16.43
C GLU A 26 -17.76 -26.55 -15.70
N ASN A 27 -17.90 -27.66 -14.98
CA ASN A 27 -19.08 -27.92 -14.13
C ASN A 27 -18.96 -27.26 -12.74
N SER A 28 -17.76 -26.80 -12.38
CA SER A 28 -17.55 -25.98 -11.19
C SER A 28 -17.81 -24.52 -11.55
N ASP A 29 -19.09 -24.13 -11.52
CA ASP A 29 -19.51 -22.73 -11.62
C ASP A 29 -18.59 -21.85 -10.75
N SER A 30 -17.88 -20.89 -11.36
CA SER A 30 -17.01 -19.94 -10.65
C SER A 30 -17.76 -19.07 -9.63
N SER A 31 -19.10 -19.11 -9.60
CA SER A 31 -19.90 -18.53 -8.51
C SER A 31 -19.80 -19.33 -7.22
N THR A 32 -19.61 -20.66 -7.29
CA THR A 32 -19.58 -21.52 -6.09
C THR A 32 -18.26 -21.47 -5.32
N LEU A 33 -17.13 -21.15 -5.96
CA LEU A 33 -15.86 -20.95 -5.25
C LEU A 33 -15.83 -19.61 -4.46
N LEU A 34 -16.54 -18.60 -4.94
CA LEU A 34 -16.77 -17.34 -4.21
C LEU A 34 -17.82 -17.50 -3.10
N ASP A 35 -18.79 -18.41 -3.25
CA ASP A 35 -19.75 -18.75 -2.20
C ASP A 35 -19.18 -19.73 -1.15
N THR A 36 -18.13 -20.49 -1.49
CA THR A 36 -17.41 -21.37 -0.54
C THR A 36 -16.42 -20.60 0.33
N ILE A 37 -15.99 -19.41 -0.13
CA ILE A 37 -15.45 -18.38 0.76
C ILE A 37 -16.69 -17.69 1.34
N GLY A 38 -17.37 -18.37 2.28
CA GLY A 38 -18.32 -17.70 3.17
C GLY A 38 -17.66 -16.43 3.75
N PRO A 39 -18.44 -15.44 4.21
CA PRO A 39 -17.88 -14.18 4.66
C PRO A 39 -16.76 -14.49 5.64
N VAL A 40 -15.53 -14.15 5.26
CA VAL A 40 -14.35 -14.37 6.10
C VAL A 40 -14.59 -13.75 7.49
N ASP A 41 -15.44 -12.72 7.53
CA ASP A 41 -16.02 -12.13 8.73
C ASP A 41 -16.82 -13.09 9.62
N GLU A 42 -17.63 -14.04 9.13
CA GLU A 42 -18.34 -15.02 9.98
C GLU A 42 -17.39 -16.09 10.53
N LEU A 43 -16.44 -16.56 9.73
CA LEU A 43 -15.43 -17.53 10.22
C LEU A 43 -14.51 -16.88 11.27
N LEU A 44 -14.18 -15.60 11.10
CA LEU A 44 -13.47 -14.80 12.11
C LEU A 44 -14.37 -14.48 13.30
N HIS A 45 -15.67 -14.25 13.10
CA HIS A 45 -16.63 -14.03 14.18
C HIS A 45 -16.74 -15.28 15.06
N ASP A 46 -16.81 -16.47 14.48
CA ASP A 46 -16.87 -17.75 15.22
C ASP A 46 -15.55 -18.07 15.95
N ILE A 47 -14.40 -17.62 15.42
CA ILE A 47 -13.09 -17.74 16.10
C ILE A 47 -12.96 -16.72 17.25
N LEU A 48 -13.53 -15.52 17.10
CA LEU A 48 -13.45 -14.42 18.09
C LEU A 48 -14.53 -14.51 19.18
N TYR A 49 -15.68 -15.07 18.84
CA TYR A 49 -16.82 -15.29 19.71
C TYR A 49 -17.10 -16.80 19.74
N ASP A 50 -16.28 -17.54 20.49
CA ASP A 50 -16.49 -18.95 20.75
C ASP A 50 -17.86 -19.17 21.44
N THR A 51 -18.92 -19.29 20.64
CA THR A 51 -20.28 -19.59 21.09
C THR A 51 -20.52 -21.09 21.27
N ASN A 52 -19.46 -21.87 21.51
CA ASN A 52 -19.59 -23.23 22.05
C ASN A 52 -19.32 -23.31 23.56
N SER A 53 -19.65 -22.25 24.31
CA SER A 53 -19.81 -22.34 25.77
C SER A 53 -21.22 -22.82 26.17
N SER A 54 -21.67 -23.91 25.57
CA SER A 54 -22.70 -24.76 26.16
C SER A 54 -22.09 -26.10 26.55
N ASP A 55 -21.13 -26.06 27.47
CA ASP A 55 -20.88 -27.14 28.43
C ASP A 55 -20.13 -26.60 29.66
N GLN A 56 -20.89 -26.16 30.65
CA GLN A 56 -20.44 -26.13 32.03
C GLN A 56 -20.17 -27.58 32.49
N LYS A 57 -18.90 -27.97 32.64
CA LYS A 57 -18.43 -28.84 33.75
C LYS A 57 -16.92 -29.14 33.70
N TYR A 58 -16.22 -28.74 34.78
CA TYR A 58 -14.90 -29.20 35.27
C TYR A 58 -13.74 -29.10 34.25
N CYS A 59 -12.65 -28.37 34.49
CA CYS A 59 -11.74 -28.51 35.63
C CYS A 59 -11.06 -27.18 35.95
N GLN A 60 -10.85 -26.98 37.24
CA GLN A 60 -9.84 -26.09 37.81
C GLN A 60 -8.46 -26.71 37.50
N ASP A 61 -7.48 -25.85 37.27
CA ASP A 61 -6.06 -26.13 36.97
C ASP A 61 -5.74 -26.42 35.49
N ASP A 62 -5.46 -25.35 34.74
CA ASP A 62 -4.14 -25.24 34.10
C ASP A 62 -3.83 -23.78 33.77
N ILE A 63 -2.58 -23.41 33.98
CA ILE A 63 -1.97 -22.10 33.72
C ILE A 63 -1.90 -21.97 32.19
N GLY A 64 -3.04 -21.61 31.58
CA GLY A 64 -3.22 -21.51 30.14
C GLY A 64 -3.62 -20.10 29.74
N ASP A 65 -2.60 -19.33 29.35
CA ASP A 65 -2.69 -18.31 28.31
C ASP A 65 -3.40 -16.97 28.61
N GLY A 66 -2.82 -16.21 29.53
CA GLY A 66 -2.89 -14.75 29.43
C GLY A 66 -2.39 -14.21 28.07
N ILE A 67 -1.57 -14.97 27.35
CA ILE A 67 -1.11 -14.68 25.98
C ILE A 67 -2.26 -14.81 24.96
N THR A 68 -3.15 -15.79 25.09
CA THR A 68 -4.28 -15.96 24.15
C THR A 68 -5.38 -14.93 24.41
N ILE A 69 -5.61 -14.55 25.67
CA ILE A 69 -6.53 -13.46 26.02
C ILE A 69 -5.97 -12.09 25.57
N MET A 70 -4.66 -11.84 25.73
CA MET A 70 -4.05 -10.60 25.23
C MET A 70 -4.03 -10.52 23.69
N ARG A 71 -3.71 -11.61 23.00
CA ARG A 71 -3.76 -11.68 21.52
C ARG A 71 -5.17 -11.41 21.00
N THR A 72 -6.20 -11.94 21.65
CA THR A 72 -7.60 -11.70 21.23
C THR A 72 -8.03 -10.25 21.46
N THR A 73 -7.61 -9.59 22.53
CA THR A 73 -7.86 -8.15 22.72
C THR A 73 -7.09 -7.26 21.75
N GLU A 74 -5.79 -7.53 21.51
CA GLU A 74 -4.97 -6.77 20.55
C GLU A 74 -5.46 -6.96 19.11
N LEU A 75 -5.86 -8.20 18.75
CA LEU A 75 -6.48 -8.49 17.46
C LEU A 75 -7.83 -7.80 17.31
N ARG A 76 -8.64 -7.74 18.38
CA ARG A 76 -9.92 -7.03 18.37
C ARG A 76 -9.72 -5.51 18.19
N GLU A 77 -8.78 -4.92 18.92
CA GLU A 77 -8.44 -3.50 18.76
C GLU A 77 -7.93 -3.20 17.34
N LEU A 78 -7.08 -4.08 16.78
CA LEU A 78 -6.61 -3.97 15.39
C LEU A 78 -7.77 -4.05 14.39
N HIS A 79 -8.74 -4.94 14.62
CA HIS A 79 -9.91 -5.13 13.75
C HIS A 79 -10.89 -3.95 13.81
N GLU A 80 -11.10 -3.38 15.00
CA GLU A 80 -12.04 -2.29 15.20
C GLU A 80 -11.48 -0.92 14.77
N THR A 81 -10.17 -0.68 14.96
CA THR A 81 -9.60 0.66 14.71
C THR A 81 -8.69 0.75 13.50
N GLU A 82 -7.84 -0.24 13.25
CA GLU A 82 -6.79 -0.14 12.22
C GLU A 82 -7.22 -0.72 10.87
N ILE A 83 -7.93 -1.85 10.85
CA ILE A 83 -8.42 -2.45 9.59
C ILE A 83 -9.26 -1.45 8.77
N PRO A 84 -10.23 -0.71 9.34
CA PRO A 84 -11.00 0.27 8.57
C PRO A 84 -10.12 1.38 7.97
N LYS A 85 -9.08 1.82 8.69
CA LYS A 85 -8.13 2.83 8.20
C LYS A 85 -7.30 2.30 7.04
N ILE A 86 -6.81 1.06 7.14
CA ILE A 86 -6.04 0.38 6.09
C ILE A 86 -6.90 0.17 4.84
N GLN A 87 -8.15 -0.26 5.02
CA GLN A 87 -9.10 -0.42 3.92
C GLN A 87 -9.37 0.91 3.22
N MET A 88 -9.58 1.98 4.00
CA MET A 88 -9.79 3.33 3.47
C MET A 88 -8.56 3.83 2.70
N GLU A 89 -7.35 3.63 3.23
CA GLU A 89 -6.10 3.94 2.53
C GLU A 89 -6.00 3.19 1.20
N ASN A 90 -6.32 1.89 1.19
CA ASN A 90 -6.32 1.08 -0.02
C ASN A 90 -7.31 1.60 -1.06
N VAL A 91 -8.51 2.04 -0.65
CA VAL A 91 -9.49 2.68 -1.54
C VAL A 91 -8.92 3.96 -2.14
N TYR A 92 -8.25 4.81 -1.35
CA TYR A 92 -7.61 6.02 -1.88
C TYR A 92 -6.48 5.71 -2.87
N ARG A 93 -5.75 4.60 -2.67
CA ARG A 93 -4.68 4.15 -3.56
C ARG A 93 -5.18 3.60 -4.90
N LEU A 94 -6.45 3.22 -5.01
CA LEU A 94 -7.05 2.83 -6.30
C LEU A 94 -7.05 3.97 -7.33
N ASN A 95 -6.90 5.24 -6.90
CA ASN A 95 -6.75 6.39 -7.79
C ASN A 95 -5.43 6.39 -8.58
N GLY A 96 -4.49 5.47 -8.26
CA GLY A 96 -3.22 5.31 -8.94
C GLY A 96 -2.12 6.26 -8.49
N ILE A 97 -2.46 7.41 -7.90
CA ILE A 97 -1.49 8.34 -7.30
C ILE A 97 -1.86 8.59 -5.84
N SER A 98 -0.91 8.35 -4.93
CA SER A 98 -1.10 8.63 -3.50
C SER A 98 0.13 9.32 -2.90
N PHE A 99 -0.12 10.17 -1.89
CA PHE A 99 0.92 10.86 -1.13
C PHE A 99 0.98 10.26 0.28
N PHE A 100 2.19 10.02 0.78
CA PHE A 100 2.38 9.45 2.12
C PHE A 100 3.51 10.17 2.87
N PRO A 101 3.33 10.41 4.18
CA PRO A 101 4.38 10.97 5.01
C PRO A 101 5.47 9.92 5.26
N ILE A 102 6.72 10.37 5.37
CA ILE A 102 7.84 9.49 5.77
C ILE A 102 8.08 9.67 7.26
N SER A 103 7.72 8.66 8.04
CA SER A 103 7.59 8.69 9.51
C SER A 103 8.88 8.97 10.28
N ASN A 104 10.05 8.71 9.68
CA ASN A 104 11.36 8.90 10.34
C ASN A 104 11.89 10.33 10.26
N ASP A 105 11.06 11.29 9.84
CA ASP A 105 11.48 12.67 9.63
C ASP A 105 10.86 13.63 10.67
N PRO A 106 11.57 13.93 11.77
CA PRO A 106 11.10 14.87 12.78
C PRO A 106 10.97 16.31 12.25
N GLN A 107 11.63 16.63 11.12
CA GLN A 107 11.60 17.96 10.49
C GLN A 107 10.63 18.05 9.31
N ARG A 108 9.94 16.94 8.98
CA ARG A 108 8.95 16.82 7.90
C ARG A 108 9.45 17.42 6.57
N GLU A 109 10.70 17.13 6.25
CA GLU A 109 11.41 17.48 5.03
C GLU A 109 11.12 16.54 3.86
N PHE A 110 10.61 15.32 4.11
CA PHE A 110 10.34 14.34 3.07
C PHE A 110 8.84 14.08 2.84
N LEU A 111 8.48 13.94 1.57
CA LEU A 111 7.16 13.53 1.13
C LEU A 111 7.29 12.38 0.12
N GLY A 112 6.62 11.27 0.39
CA GLY A 112 6.53 10.15 -0.54
C GLY A 112 5.38 10.35 -1.52
N VAL A 113 5.64 10.09 -2.80
CA VAL A 113 4.64 9.93 -3.85
C VAL A 113 4.70 8.49 -4.33
N ARG A 114 3.56 7.81 -4.31
CA ARG A 114 3.40 6.43 -4.76
C ARG A 114 2.52 6.42 -6.03
N PHE A 115 2.96 5.63 -6.99
CA PHE A 115 2.29 5.40 -8.26
C PHE A 115 1.92 3.92 -8.37
N ASP A 116 0.62 3.62 -8.38
CA ASP A 116 0.05 2.28 -8.54
C ASP A 116 -0.56 2.18 -9.94
N VAL A 117 0.03 1.39 -10.83
CA VAL A 117 -0.47 1.20 -12.20
C VAL A 117 -1.32 -0.08 -12.23
N PHE A 118 -2.58 0.06 -12.65
CA PHE A 118 -3.46 -1.09 -12.84
C PHE A 118 -3.27 -1.66 -14.24
N ARG A 119 -2.96 -2.95 -14.34
CA ARG A 119 -2.96 -3.69 -15.63
C ARG A 119 -4.30 -4.38 -15.83
N GLU A 120 -5.01 -3.96 -16.87
CA GLU A 120 -6.31 -4.55 -17.23
C GLU A 120 -6.17 -6.03 -17.63
N GLU A 121 -5.07 -6.40 -18.32
CA GLU A 121 -4.88 -7.76 -18.84
C GLU A 121 -4.78 -8.81 -17.74
N THR A 122 -4.24 -8.42 -16.58
CA THR A 122 -4.06 -9.31 -15.42
C THR A 122 -5.04 -9.01 -14.30
N SER A 123 -5.84 -7.94 -14.45
CA SER A 123 -6.72 -7.38 -13.41
C SER A 123 -6.00 -7.18 -12.07
N LYS A 124 -4.73 -6.74 -12.13
CA LYS A 124 -3.85 -6.58 -10.97
C LYS A 124 -3.07 -5.28 -11.05
N PHE A 125 -2.73 -4.75 -9.89
CA PHE A 125 -1.78 -3.64 -9.79
C PHE A 125 -0.35 -4.16 -9.92
N ASP A 126 0.47 -3.43 -10.67
CA ASP A 126 1.91 -3.62 -10.69
C ASP A 126 2.56 -3.26 -9.36
N PRO A 127 3.79 -3.74 -9.10
CA PRO A 127 4.60 -3.22 -8.01
C PRO A 127 4.68 -1.69 -8.10
N PRO A 128 4.38 -0.95 -7.02
CA PRO A 128 4.30 0.50 -7.05
C PRO A 128 5.65 1.13 -7.37
N HIS A 129 5.60 2.23 -8.13
CA HIS A 129 6.73 3.13 -8.25
C HIS A 129 6.67 4.23 -7.20
N TYR A 130 7.83 4.70 -6.77
CA TYR A 130 7.97 5.70 -5.72
C TYR A 130 8.83 6.86 -6.20
N VAL A 131 8.42 8.06 -5.84
CA VAL A 131 9.24 9.27 -5.89
C VAL A 131 9.26 9.88 -4.49
N ILE A 132 10.46 10.09 -3.96
CA ILE A 132 10.66 10.74 -2.68
C ILE A 132 11.06 12.18 -2.94
N LEU A 133 10.22 13.10 -2.49
CA LEU A 133 10.48 14.53 -2.53
C LEU A 133 11.17 14.96 -1.24
N LYS A 134 12.15 15.84 -1.36
CA LYS A 134 12.85 16.47 -0.24
C LYS A 134 12.70 17.97 -0.31
N ARG A 135 12.58 18.61 0.85
CA ARG A 135 12.69 20.06 1.01
C ARG A 135 14.16 20.47 1.00
N ASP A 136 14.56 21.26 0.01
CA ASP A 136 15.88 21.86 -0.07
C ASP A 136 15.84 23.34 0.34
N ILE A 137 16.77 23.74 1.20
CA ILE A 137 16.98 25.15 1.56
C ILE A 137 17.80 25.81 0.44
N ILE A 138 17.27 26.91 -0.09
CA ILE A 138 17.94 27.74 -1.08
C ILE A 138 18.81 28.73 -0.31
N GLU A 139 20.08 28.36 -0.10
CA GLU A 139 21.06 29.29 0.48
C GLU A 139 21.34 30.42 -0.52
N ASN A 140 20.93 31.63 -0.18
CA ASN A 140 21.36 32.82 -0.92
C ASN A 140 22.85 33.03 -0.62
N SER A 141 23.72 32.75 -1.60
CA SER A 141 25.19 32.80 -1.49
C SER A 141 25.81 34.17 -1.18
N HIS A 142 25.03 35.17 -0.80
CA HIS A 142 25.51 36.49 -0.42
C HIS A 142 24.61 37.15 0.64
N LYS A 143 24.84 36.83 1.92
CA LYS A 143 24.89 37.78 3.05
C LYS A 143 24.96 37.02 4.38
N SER A 144 26.18 36.91 4.88
CA SER A 144 26.50 36.57 6.25
C SER A 144 26.16 37.76 7.18
N VAL A 145 24.93 37.87 7.69
CA VAL A 145 24.66 38.53 8.97
C VAL A 145 23.41 37.88 9.58
N ALA A 146 23.54 37.47 10.83
CA ALA A 146 22.53 36.80 11.64
C ALA A 146 21.15 37.51 11.66
N SER A 147 20.13 36.70 11.92
CA SER A 147 18.78 37.06 12.38
C SER A 147 17.66 37.10 11.33
N SER A 148 17.26 35.92 10.84
CA SER A 148 15.85 35.44 10.82
C SER A 148 15.81 34.07 10.14
N ASN A 149 15.14 33.09 10.76
CA ASN A 149 15.02 31.71 10.27
C ASN A 149 14.07 31.58 9.06
N SER A 150 14.11 32.49 8.10
CA SER A 150 13.26 32.48 6.91
C SER A 150 14.12 32.32 5.66
N GLY A 151 14.77 31.17 5.53
CA GLY A 151 15.39 30.75 4.28
C GLY A 151 14.32 30.41 3.24
N ASN A 152 14.55 30.79 1.98
CA ASN A 152 13.72 30.28 0.89
C ASN A 152 13.98 28.78 0.75
N TRP A 153 12.96 28.00 0.42
CA TRP A 153 13.11 26.55 0.21
C TRP A 153 12.29 26.09 -0.98
N ARG A 154 12.58 24.90 -1.51
CA ARG A 154 11.82 24.28 -2.61
C ARG A 154 11.76 22.76 -2.46
N TRP A 155 10.80 22.14 -3.11
CA TRP A 155 10.76 20.69 -3.23
C TRP A 155 11.65 20.23 -4.39
N SER A 156 12.41 19.17 -4.18
CA SER A 156 13.22 18.50 -5.19
C SER A 156 13.06 16.99 -5.09
N VAL A 157 13.41 16.27 -6.16
CA VAL A 157 13.40 14.80 -6.14
C VAL A 157 14.69 14.32 -5.48
N PHE A 158 14.54 13.59 -4.38
CA PHE A 158 15.64 12.96 -3.66
C PHE A 158 15.95 11.56 -4.21
N GLN A 159 14.92 10.73 -4.38
CA GLN A 159 15.06 9.37 -4.86
C GLN A 159 13.84 8.95 -5.68
N THR A 160 14.03 8.03 -6.62
CA THR A 160 12.94 7.48 -7.44
C THR A 160 13.21 6.02 -7.81
N THR A 161 12.14 5.22 -7.93
CA THR A 161 12.19 3.85 -8.48
C THR A 161 11.67 3.78 -9.92
N ILE A 162 11.39 4.93 -10.52
CA ILE A 162 10.90 5.03 -11.90
C ILE A 162 12.04 4.76 -12.89
N SER A 163 11.70 4.10 -14.00
CA SER A 163 12.67 3.78 -15.05
C SER A 163 13.28 5.05 -15.68
N LYS A 164 14.51 4.93 -16.18
CA LYS A 164 15.25 6.07 -16.79
C LYS A 164 14.60 6.63 -18.06
N GLY A 165 13.64 5.92 -18.65
CA GLY A 165 12.92 6.39 -19.84
C GLY A 165 12.00 7.58 -19.55
N ILE A 166 11.63 7.80 -18.28
CA ILE A 166 10.75 8.88 -17.86
C ILE A 166 11.60 9.99 -17.22
N PRO A 167 11.54 11.24 -17.71
CA PRO A 167 12.42 12.33 -17.26
C PRO A 167 11.92 12.97 -15.95
N VAL A 168 11.86 12.19 -14.87
CA VAL A 168 11.31 12.62 -13.57
C VAL A 168 11.97 13.90 -13.03
N PHE A 169 13.29 14.04 -13.15
CA PHE A 169 14.02 15.22 -12.67
C PHE A 169 13.72 16.48 -13.48
N GLU A 170 13.49 16.36 -14.78
CA GLU A 170 13.12 17.50 -15.64
C GLU A 170 11.69 17.95 -15.34
N LEU A 171 10.77 16.99 -15.17
CA LEU A 171 9.40 17.28 -14.74
C LEU A 171 9.39 17.95 -13.37
N ALA A 172 10.22 17.48 -12.43
CA ALA A 172 10.37 18.11 -11.13
C ALA A 172 10.90 19.55 -11.25
N ALA A 173 11.93 19.78 -12.06
CA ALA A 173 12.44 21.14 -12.29
C ALA A 173 11.38 22.06 -12.93
N LYS A 174 10.50 21.52 -13.78
CA LYS A 174 9.43 22.29 -14.41
C LYS A 174 8.30 22.66 -13.44
N TYR A 175 7.84 21.71 -12.63
CA TYR A 175 6.63 21.88 -11.81
C TYR A 175 6.93 22.23 -10.35
N LEU A 176 8.06 21.78 -9.80
CA LEU A 176 8.42 21.95 -8.38
C LEU A 176 9.42 23.08 -8.13
N SER A 177 9.81 23.85 -9.15
CA SER A 177 10.84 24.91 -9.03
C SER A 177 10.41 26.15 -8.26
N GLN A 178 9.12 26.26 -7.89
CA GLN A 178 8.63 27.36 -7.09
C GLN A 178 9.33 27.39 -5.73
N ALA A 179 9.95 28.52 -5.40
CA ALA A 179 10.51 28.78 -4.08
C ALA A 179 9.41 29.26 -3.12
N TYR A 180 9.48 28.78 -1.89
CA TYR A 180 8.60 29.14 -0.79
C TYR A 180 9.37 29.96 0.24
N SER A 181 8.71 30.97 0.81
CA SER A 181 9.27 31.85 1.84
C SER A 181 8.56 31.62 3.18
N GLY A 182 9.31 31.46 4.26
CA GLY A 182 8.76 31.34 5.62
C GLY A 182 9.39 30.20 6.42
N THR A 183 9.26 30.28 7.75
CA THR A 183 9.72 29.23 8.68
C THR A 183 8.94 27.93 8.44
N PRO A 184 9.63 26.81 8.19
CA PRO A 184 8.97 25.51 8.09
C PRO A 184 8.32 25.14 9.42
N GLY A 185 7.02 24.83 9.41
CA GLY A 185 6.33 24.18 10.53
C GLY A 185 5.75 25.08 11.64
N SER A 186 5.53 26.38 11.42
CA SER A 186 4.82 27.24 12.40
C SER A 186 3.29 27.09 12.36
N GLY A 187 2.78 25.85 12.24
CA GLY A 187 1.37 25.54 12.46
C GLY A 187 1.15 25.32 13.96
N SER A 188 0.19 26.03 14.56
CA SER A 188 -0.02 26.09 16.01
C SER A 188 -0.74 24.88 16.63
N ASP A 189 -1.09 23.85 15.84
CA ASP A 189 -1.78 22.67 16.34
C ASP A 189 -0.91 21.42 16.25
N LYS A 190 -0.71 20.76 17.39
CA LYS A 190 0.11 19.54 17.52
C LYS A 190 -0.54 18.29 16.93
N ASP A 191 -1.82 18.36 16.57
CA ASP A 191 -2.63 17.20 16.19
C ASP A 191 -2.97 17.13 14.70
N THR A 192 -2.63 18.14 13.90
CA THR A 192 -2.81 18.11 12.44
C THR A 192 -1.46 17.95 11.72
N VAL A 193 -1.36 16.93 10.87
CA VAL A 193 -0.23 16.74 9.95
C VAL A 193 -0.36 17.74 8.81
N GLU A 194 -0.25 19.03 9.10
CA GLU A 194 -0.20 20.04 8.06
C GLU A 194 1.18 20.00 7.39
N ILE A 195 1.21 19.57 6.13
CA ILE A 195 2.31 19.86 5.20
C ILE A 195 2.19 21.35 4.88
N ALA A 196 2.46 22.19 5.88
CA ALA A 196 2.27 23.62 5.79
C ALA A 196 3.17 24.16 4.67
N ASN A 197 2.55 24.78 3.67
CA ASN A 197 3.15 25.55 2.58
C ASN A 197 3.63 24.78 1.32
N MET A 198 3.11 23.58 1.03
CA MET A 198 3.31 22.98 -0.30
C MET A 198 2.26 23.48 -1.30
N ASN A 199 2.67 23.95 -2.49
CA ASN A 199 1.73 24.17 -3.60
C ASN A 199 1.24 22.81 -4.11
N LEU A 200 0.16 22.33 -3.52
CA LEU A 200 -0.38 21.00 -3.80
C LEU A 200 -0.75 20.84 -5.28
N ASP A 201 -1.25 21.90 -5.94
CA ASP A 201 -1.54 21.89 -7.37
C ASP A 201 -0.29 21.62 -8.22
N ALA A 202 0.84 22.24 -7.87
CA ALA A 202 2.11 22.00 -8.56
C ALA A 202 2.61 20.56 -8.40
N VAL A 203 2.47 19.99 -7.20
CA VAL A 203 2.92 18.61 -6.93
C VAL A 203 1.97 17.59 -7.53
N ILE A 204 0.67 17.83 -7.51
CA ILE A 204 -0.32 17.01 -8.22
C ILE A 204 -0.03 17.04 -9.72
N LYS A 205 0.20 18.21 -10.32
CA LYS A 205 0.57 18.32 -11.74
C LYS A 205 1.84 17.56 -12.06
N PHE A 206 2.88 17.69 -11.23
CA PHE A 206 4.10 16.88 -11.36
C PHE A 206 3.78 15.38 -11.35
N ALA A 207 3.06 14.91 -10.33
CA ALA A 207 2.73 13.49 -10.17
C ALA A 207 1.88 12.97 -11.35
N MET A 208 0.88 13.72 -11.79
CA MET A 208 0.06 13.36 -12.96
C MET A 208 0.90 13.21 -14.23
N GLN A 209 1.85 14.12 -14.47
CA GLN A 209 2.70 14.08 -15.65
C GLN A 209 3.69 12.91 -15.64
N VAL A 210 4.12 12.50 -14.45
CA VAL A 210 4.91 11.27 -14.27
C VAL A 210 4.04 10.04 -14.50
N TYR A 211 2.85 10.00 -13.91
CA TYR A 211 1.93 8.86 -14.01
C TYR A 211 1.43 8.62 -15.43
N GLN A 212 1.21 9.68 -16.22
CA GLN A 212 0.84 9.58 -17.64
C GLN A 212 1.90 8.91 -18.53
N GLN A 213 3.15 8.80 -18.04
CA GLN A 213 4.26 8.21 -18.77
C GLN A 213 4.64 6.82 -18.27
N LEU A 214 4.00 6.34 -17.20
CA LEU A 214 4.10 4.96 -16.71
C LEU A 214 3.15 4.07 -17.50
#